data_AF-A0A7Y2IPI9-F1
#
_entry.id   AF-A0A7Y2IPI9-F1
#
_cell.length_a   1.000
_cell.length_b   1.000
_cell.length_c   1.000
_cell.angle_alpha   90.00
_cell.angle_beta   90.00
_cell.angle_gamma   90.00
#
_symmetry.space_group_name_H-M   'P 1'
#
loop_
_entity.id
_entity.type
_entity.pdbx_description
1 polymer ?
#
loop_
_entity_poly.entity_id
_entity_poly.type
_entity_poly.pdbx_seq_one_letter_code
_entity_poly.pdbx_strand_id
1 'polypeptide(L)' 'VAASATHRKDAFPAARFLIDELKSRAPIWKKEHWSGGAEWVREDQIHG' A
#
# COMPACT_ATOMS: atom_id res chain seq x y z
N VAL A 1 -6.87 -5.27 -1.01
CA VAL A 1 -6.83 -6.52 -1.81
C VAL A 1 -7.60 -7.60 -1.08
N ALA A 2 -8.20 -8.54 -1.81
CA ALA A 2 -8.91 -9.68 -1.22
C ALA A 2 -8.31 -10.98 -1.76
N ALA A 3 -8.15 -11.98 -0.91
CA ALA A 3 -7.69 -13.31 -1.26
C ALA A 3 -8.52 -14.35 -0.49
N SER A 4 -8.90 -15.44 -1.16
CA SER A 4 -9.67 -16.54 -0.56
C SER A 4 -8.94 -17.87 -0.76
N ALA A 5 -8.94 -18.71 0.27
CA ALA A 5 -8.40 -20.06 0.24
C ALA A 5 -9.19 -20.96 1.20
N THR A 6 -9.10 -22.27 1.01
CA THR A 6 -9.77 -23.26 1.87
C THR A 6 -9.37 -23.11 3.35
N HIS A 7 -8.11 -22.73 3.61
CA HIS A 7 -7.62 -22.47 4.95
C HIS A 7 -6.90 -21.13 5.02
N ARG A 8 -6.97 -20.48 6.19
CA ARG A 8 -6.35 -19.16 6.43
C ARG A 8 -4.84 -19.10 6.17
N LYS A 9 -4.16 -20.27 6.20
CA LYS A 9 -2.71 -20.39 6.00
C LYS A 9 -2.27 -19.84 4.65
N ASP A 10 -3.09 -19.97 3.62
CA ASP A 10 -2.73 -19.54 2.26
C ASP A 10 -3.32 -18.17 1.92
N ALA A 11 -4.48 -17.82 2.49
CA ALA A 11 -5.16 -16.54 2.24
C ALA A 11 -4.36 -15.33 2.76
N PHE A 12 -3.76 -15.42 3.95
CA PHE A 12 -3.01 -14.30 4.53
C PHE A 12 -1.70 -13.99 3.77
N PRO A 13 -0.82 -14.96 3.46
CA PRO A 13 0.36 -14.70 2.65
C PRO A 13 0.02 -14.17 1.25
N ALA A 14 -1.03 -14.70 0.62
CA ALA A 14 -1.48 -14.21 -0.69
C ALA A 14 -1.93 -12.75 -0.63
N ALA A 15 -2.75 -12.38 0.35
CA ALA A 15 -3.16 -10.99 0.54
C ALA A 15 -1.97 -10.06 0.81
N ARG A 16 -0.96 -10.53 1.56
CA ARG A 16 0.25 -9.75 1.83
C ARG A 16 1.08 -9.53 0.57
N PHE A 17 1.33 -10.59 -0.19
CA PHE A 17 2.05 -10.50 -1.46
C PHE A 17 1.36 -9.52 -2.41
N LEU A 18 0.04 -9.60 -2.54
CA LEU A 18 -0.72 -8.71 -3.44
C LEU A 18 -0.61 -7.23 -3.06
N ILE A 19 -0.60 -6.89 -1.77
CA ILE A 19 -0.47 -5.48 -1.37
C ILE A 19 0.96 -4.96 -1.56
N ASP A 20 1.97 -5.79 -1.31
CA ASP A 20 3.38 -5.41 -1.47
C ASP A 20 3.69 -5.19 -2.97
N GLU A 21 3.25 -6.11 -3.84
CA GLU A 21 3.40 -5.95 -5.29
C GLU A 21 2.60 -4.77 -5.85
N LEU A 22 1.38 -4.56 -5.38
CA LEU A 22 0.54 -3.43 -5.80
C LEU A 22 1.24 -2.11 -5.48
N LYS A 23 1.74 -1.95 -4.26
CA LYS A 23 2.44 -0.72 -3.84
C LYS A 23 3.76 -0.52 -4.56
N SER A 24 4.45 -1.61 -4.93
CA SER A 24 5.72 -1.53 -5.66
C SER A 24 5.54 -1.14 -7.13
N ARG A 25 4.49 -1.63 -7.79
CA ARG A 25 4.35 -1.51 -9.26
C ARG A 25 3.32 -0.49 -9.72
N ALA A 26 2.26 -0.27 -8.95
CA ALA A 26 1.21 0.65 -9.39
C ALA A 26 1.70 2.10 -9.27
N PRO A 27 1.54 2.92 -10.32
CA PRO A 27 1.87 4.35 -10.25
C PRO A 27 0.79 5.08 -9.45
N ILE A 28 0.91 5.06 -8.13
CA ILE A 28 0.01 5.72 -7.18
C ILE A 28 0.80 6.76 -6.37
N TRP A 29 0.20 7.92 -6.13
CA TRP A 29 0.79 9.01 -5.34
C TRP A 29 -0.15 9.46 -4.24
N LYS A 30 0.39 9.73 -3.05
CA LYS A 30 -0.36 10.25 -1.91
C LYS A 30 -0.14 11.76 -1.80
N LYS A 31 -1.23 12.52 -1.74
CA LYS A 31 -1.20 13.96 -1.42
C LYS A 31 -1.77 14.17 -0.03
N GLU A 32 -1.02 14.84 0.83
CA GLU A 32 -1.45 15.19 2.17
C GLU A 32 -1.94 16.64 2.21
N HIS A 33 -2.98 16.89 2.99
CA HIS A 33 -3.63 18.19 3.13
C HIS A 33 -3.71 18.57 4.60
N TRP A 34 -3.35 19.80 4.93
CA TRP A 34 -3.46 20.35 6.28
C TRP A 34 -3.87 21.83 6.22
N SER A 35 -4.18 22.41 7.38
CA SER A 35 -4.48 23.84 7.47
C SER A 35 -3.24 24.65 7.08
N GLY A 36 -3.27 25.25 5.88
CA GLY A 36 -2.19 26.08 5.35
C GLY A 36 -1.43 25.49 4.17
N GLY A 37 -1.74 24.28 3.70
CA GLY A 37 -1.05 23.73 2.53
C GLY A 37 -1.42 22.29 2.16
N ALA A 38 -0.83 21.83 1.06
CA ALA A 38 -0.91 20.45 0.63
C ALA A 38 0.35 20.05 -0.14
N GLU A 39 0.91 18.89 0.16
CA GLU A 39 2.14 18.40 -0.45
C GLU A 39 1.99 16.95 -0.92
N TRP A 40 2.77 16.60 -1.95
CA TRP A 40 2.89 15.24 -2.43
C TRP A 40 3.91 14.49 -1.59
N VAL A 41 3.50 13.35 -1.04
CA VAL A 41 4.38 12.46 -0.28
C VAL A 41 5.38 11.84 -1.25
N ARG A 42 6.66 11.93 -0.89
CA ARG A 42 7.76 11.31 -1.61
C ARG A 42 8.21 10.03 -0.89
N GLU A 43 8.87 9.13 -1.61
CA GLU A 43 9.30 7.83 -1.08
C GLU A 43 10.23 7.96 0.14
N ASP A 44 11.05 9.02 0.20
CA ASP A 44 11.93 9.33 1.34
C ASP A 44 11.17 9.63 2.64
N GLN A 45 9.87 9.94 2.55
CA GLN A 45 9.01 10.23 3.70
C GLN A 45 8.26 8.99 4.22
N ILE A 46 8.32 7.85 3.50
CA ILE A 46 7.55 6.63 3.81
C ILE A 46 8.32 5.68 4.74
N HIS A 47 9.65 5.74 4.77
CA HIS A 47 10.52 4.91 5.61
C HIS A 47 11.34 5.81 6.56
N GLY A 48 10.79 6.05 7.76
CA GLY A 48 11.53 6.57 8.92
C GLY A 48 11.87 5.44 9.89
#